data_AF-A0A2H6GN78-F1
#
_entry.id   AF-A0A2H6GN78-F1
#
_cell.length_a   1.000
_cell.length_b   1.000
_cell.length_c   1.000
_cell.angle_alpha   90.00
_cell.angle_beta   90.00
_cell.angle_gamma   90.00
#
_symmetry.space_group_name_H-M   'P 1'
#
loop_
_entity.id
_entity.type
_entity.pdbx_description
1 polymer ?
#
loop_
_entity_poly.entity_id
_entity_poly.type
_entity_poly.pdbx_seq_one_letter_code
_entity_poly.pdbx_strand_id
1 'polypeptide(L)' 'MSVTKMEARPELKTVREWCPICPRCGHEDRDWWTDMHDMGDGESVETECGMCGSPIMITTHINISFTTTEGRSREQQ' A
#
# COMPACT_ATOMS: atom_id res chain seq x y z
N MET A 1 36.58 -3.78 -7.67
CA MET A 1 35.50 -3.97 -6.68
C MET A 1 34.46 -2.91 -6.96
N SER A 2 33.38 -3.27 -7.66
CA SER A 2 32.38 -2.29 -8.13
C SER A 2 31.34 -2.10 -7.05
N VAL A 3 31.34 -0.93 -6.42
CA VAL A 3 30.30 -0.49 -5.49
C VAL A 3 29.14 0.00 -6.35
N THR A 4 28.05 -0.76 -6.43
CA THR A 4 26.81 -0.27 -7.03
C THR A 4 26.22 0.77 -6.08
N LYS A 5 26.38 2.03 -6.47
CA LYS A 5 25.79 3.21 -5.83
C LYS A 5 24.27 3.04 -5.84
N MET A 6 23.70 2.63 -4.73
CA MET A 6 22.25 2.73 -4.49
C MET A 6 21.92 4.22 -4.43
N GLU A 7 21.37 4.76 -5.52
CA GLU A 7 20.96 6.15 -5.56
C GLU A 7 19.76 6.31 -4.62
N ALA A 8 19.87 7.29 -3.72
CA ALA A 8 18.86 7.60 -2.72
C ALA A 8 17.53 7.91 -3.42
N ARG A 9 16.52 7.07 -3.17
CA ARG A 9 15.14 7.30 -3.57
C ARG A 9 14.69 8.60 -2.90
N PRO A 10 14.16 9.59 -3.64
CA PRO A 10 13.84 10.89 -3.06
C PRO A 10 12.87 10.69 -1.91
N GLU A 11 13.22 11.24 -0.74
CA GLU A 11 12.39 11.23 0.45
C GLU A 11 11.07 11.95 0.13
N LEU A 12 10.03 11.16 -0.15
CA LEU A 12 8.67 11.64 -0.21
C LEU A 12 8.31 12.13 1.19
N LYS A 13 8.36 13.45 1.37
CA LYS A 13 7.87 14.12 2.59
C LYS A 13 6.45 13.64 2.87
N THR A 14 6.36 12.76 3.86
CA THR A 14 5.14 12.21 4.47
C THR A 14 4.15 11.58 3.48
N VAL A 15 4.51 10.42 2.91
CA VAL A 15 3.49 9.42 2.56
C VAL A 15 2.89 8.98 3.89
N ARG A 16 1.63 9.29 4.20
CA ARG A 16 0.93 8.57 5.26
C ARG A 16 0.51 7.24 4.64
N GLU A 17 1.41 6.26 4.73
CA GLU A 17 1.49 5.06 3.87
C GLU A 17 0.28 4.11 3.89
N TRP A 18 -0.73 4.34 4.73
CA TRP A 18 -1.75 3.33 5.00
C TRP A 18 -3.19 3.75 4.62
N CYS A 19 -3.44 5.02 4.30
CA CYS A 19 -4.79 5.54 4.07
C CYS A 19 -4.84 6.51 2.88
N PRO A 20 -5.75 6.30 1.91
CA PRO A 20 -6.09 7.29 0.90
C PRO A 20 -6.55 8.61 1.54
N ILE A 21 -6.09 9.72 0.98
CA ILE A 21 -6.50 11.06 1.41
C ILE A 21 -7.37 11.68 0.34
N CYS A 22 -8.59 12.09 0.72
CA CYS A 22 -9.47 12.78 -0.20
C CYS A 22 -8.85 14.12 -0.64
N PRO A 23 -8.62 14.36 -1.94
CA PRO A 23 -8.00 15.60 -2.41
C PRO A 23 -8.89 16.83 -2.24
N ARG A 24 -10.22 16.65 -2.04
CA ARG A 24 -11.16 17.77 -1.86
C ARG A 24 -11.20 18.26 -0.41
N CYS A 25 -11.39 17.36 0.56
CA CYS A 25 -11.64 17.74 1.96
C CYS A 25 -10.50 17.35 2.93
N GLY A 26 -9.46 16.64 2.45
CA GLY A 26 -8.35 16.19 3.28
C GLY A 26 -8.69 15.04 4.25
N HIS A 27 -9.87 14.43 4.11
CA HIS A 27 -10.25 13.28 4.93
C HIS A 27 -9.35 12.07 4.63
N GLU A 28 -8.85 11.43 5.67
CA GLU A 28 -8.13 10.16 5.60
C GLU A 28 -9.14 9.01 5.66
N ASP A 29 -9.24 8.25 4.57
CA ASP A 29 -10.07 7.05 4.53
C ASP A 29 -9.32 5.89 5.21
N ARG A 30 -9.69 5.63 6.45
CA ARG A 30 -9.06 4.62 7.30
C ARG A 30 -9.63 3.23 7.12
N ASP A 31 -10.71 3.05 6.38
CA ASP A 31 -11.36 1.75 6.24
C ASP A 31 -11.44 1.32 4.76
N TRP A 32 -10.68 1.99 3.89
CA TRP A 32 -10.67 1.81 2.43
C TRP A 32 -10.49 0.35 1.97
N TRP A 33 -9.80 -0.49 2.75
CA TRP A 33 -9.56 -1.90 2.44
C TRP A 33 -10.78 -2.80 2.68
N THR A 34 -11.79 -2.34 3.44
CA THR A 34 -12.94 -3.15 3.84
C THR A 34 -13.86 -3.45 2.66
N ASP A 35 -13.97 -2.48 1.74
CA ASP A 35 -14.82 -2.59 0.55
C ASP A 35 -14.03 -2.98 -0.71
N MET A 36 -12.69 -3.05 -0.60
CA MET A 36 -11.76 -3.28 -1.71
C MET A 36 -11.16 -4.69 -1.63
N HIS A 37 -12.02 -5.70 -1.77
CA HIS A 37 -11.63 -7.09 -1.48
C HIS A 37 -10.56 -7.70 -2.40
N ASP A 38 -10.25 -7.07 -3.53
CA ASP A 38 -9.33 -7.64 -4.53
C ASP A 38 -8.30 -6.65 -5.11
N MET A 39 -8.08 -5.48 -4.50
CA MET A 39 -7.15 -4.50 -5.07
C MET A 39 -5.68 -4.97 -5.00
N GLY A 40 -5.12 -5.30 -6.15
CA GLY A 40 -3.72 -5.62 -6.36
C GLY A 40 -2.80 -4.39 -6.51
N ASP A 41 -1.49 -4.64 -6.63
CA ASP A 41 -0.51 -3.60 -6.93
C ASP A 41 -0.75 -2.98 -8.32
N GLY A 42 -0.81 -1.64 -8.37
CA GLY A 42 -1.07 -0.86 -9.58
C GLY A 42 -2.55 -0.76 -9.98
N GLU A 43 -3.45 -1.43 -9.29
CA GLU A 43 -4.88 -1.37 -9.59
C GLU A 43 -5.50 -0.07 -9.10
N SER A 44 -6.55 0.36 -9.81
CA SER A 44 -7.28 1.58 -9.48
C SER A 44 -8.77 1.34 -9.42
N VAL A 45 -9.44 2.07 -8.55
CA VAL A 45 -10.88 1.97 -8.31
C VAL A 45 -11.46 3.36 -8.13
N GLU A 46 -12.66 3.57 -8.67
CA GLU A 46 -13.46 4.77 -8.39
C GLU A 46 -14.36 4.49 -7.19
N THR A 47 -14.37 5.43 -6.24
CA THR A 47 -15.23 5.40 -5.06
C THR A 47 -15.62 6.82 -4.66
N GLU A 48 -16.39 6.98 -3.59
CA GLU A 48 -16.76 8.27 -3.02
C GLU A 48 -16.08 8.49 -1.68
N CYS A 49 -15.64 9.72 -1.42
CA CYS A 49 -15.15 10.07 -0.09
C CYS A 49 -16.30 10.03 0.93
N GLY A 50 -16.20 9.15 1.93
CA GLY A 50 -17.23 9.01 2.98
C GLY A 50 -17.50 10.25 3.84
N MET A 51 -16.65 11.29 3.78
CA MET A 51 -16.86 12.54 4.53
C MET A 51 -17.48 13.68 3.70
N CYS A 52 -17.11 13.83 2.41
CA CYS A 52 -17.59 14.95 1.59
C CYS A 52 -18.33 14.54 0.31
N GLY A 53 -18.51 13.24 0.07
CA GLY A 53 -19.22 12.68 -1.09
C GLY A 53 -18.58 13.00 -2.44
N SER A 54 -17.30 13.38 -2.46
CA SER A 54 -16.62 13.61 -3.74
C SER A 54 -16.27 12.28 -4.39
N PRO A 55 -16.44 12.12 -5.71
CA PRO A 55 -15.81 11.01 -6.40
C PRO A 55 -14.29 11.12 -6.27
N ILE A 56 -13.65 10.01 -5.94
CA ILE A 56 -12.20 9.87 -5.82
C ILE A 56 -11.76 8.59 -6.54
N MET A 57 -10.54 8.61 -7.03
CA MET A 57 -9.89 7.44 -7.59
C MET A 57 -8.74 7.05 -6.66
N ILE A 58 -8.74 5.80 -6.21
CA ILE A 58 -7.71 5.23 -5.36
C ILE A 58 -6.85 4.32 -6.24
N THR A 59 -5.54 4.49 -6.22
CA THR A 59 -4.57 3.61 -6.88
C THR A 59 -3.68 2.97 -5.81
N THR A 60 -3.62 1.64 -5.81
CA THR A 60 -2.86 0.89 -4.81
C THR A 60 -1.43 0.67 -5.29
N HIS A 61 -0.45 0.84 -4.40
CA HIS A 61 0.95 0.53 -4.65
C HIS A 61 1.51 -0.33 -3.52
N ILE A 62 1.87 -1.58 -3.81
CA ILE A 62 2.27 -2.57 -2.80
C ILE A 62 3.75 -2.90 -2.96
N ASN A 63 4.52 -2.78 -1.89
CA ASN A 63 5.89 -3.27 -1.82
C ASN A 63 5.99 -4.35 -0.73
N ILE A 64 6.34 -5.58 -1.11
CA ILE A 64 6.46 -6.70 -0.18
C ILE A 64 7.90 -7.20 -0.17
N SER A 65 8.46 -7.41 1.02
CA SER A 65 9.77 -8.04 1.21
C SER A 65 9.65 -9.26 2.12
N PHE A 66 10.37 -10.34 1.79
CA PHE A 66 10.35 -11.59 2.53
C PHE A 66 11.76 -12.01 2.94
N THR A 67 11.86 -12.63 4.11
CA THR A 67 13.00 -13.47 4.51
C THR A 67 12.43 -14.82 4.93
N THR A 68 13.03 -15.91 4.47
CA THR A 68 12.59 -17.26 4.78
C THR A 68 13.70 -18.05 5.47
N THR A 69 13.31 -19.00 6.32
CA THR A 69 14.22 -19.95 7.00
C THR A 69 13.66 -21.37 6.88
N GLU A 70 14.48 -22.40 7.10
CA GLU A 70 14.04 -23.80 7.02
C GLU A 70 12.85 -24.10 7.95
N GLY A 71 11.78 -24.66 7.38
CA GLY A 71 10.67 -25.19 8.15
C GLY A 71 11.00 -26.59 8.65
N ARG A 72 11.10 -26.80 9.97
CA ARG A 72 11.22 -28.15 10.52
C ARG A 72 9.86 -28.86 10.42
N SER A 73 9.66 -29.68 9.40
CA SER A 73 8.61 -30.69 9.40
C SER A 73 9.02 -31.81 10.38
N ARG A 74 8.34 -31.90 11.53
CA ARG A 74 8.44 -33.09 12.38
C ARG A 74 7.62 -34.20 11.73
N GLU A 75 8.24 -35.06 10.94
CA GLU A 75 7.73 -36.42 10.74
C GLU A 75 8.13 -37.25 11.96
N GLN A 76 7.16 -37.57 12.80
CA GLN A 76 7.33 -38.55 13.87
C GLN A 76 7.34 -39.93 13.22
N GLN A 77 8.43 -40.68 13.45
CA GLN A 77 8.59 -42.09 13.11
C GLN A 77 7.56 -42.97 13.85
#